data_AF-A0A7S3TYW8-F1
#
_entry.id   AF-A0A7S3TYW8-F1
#
_cell.length_a   1.000
_cell.length_b   1.000
_cell.length_c   1.000
_cell.angle_alpha   90.00
_cell.angle_beta   90.00
_cell.angle_gamma   90.00
#
_symmetry.space_group_name_H-M   'P 1'
#
loop_
_entity.id
_entity.type
_entity.pdbx_description
1 polymer ?
#
loop_
_entity_poly.entity_id
_entity_poly.type
_entity_poly.pdbx_seq_one_letter_code
_entity_poly.pdbx_strand_id
1 'polypeptide(L)'
;LHAPLSPSPFPLLPLSLFLPPSLLLGTASPSPSSPSLRLLSSSSSFSSPPFFLSLISLMVLRVAVVGAGGVGGWFGAKLANLPSVSLTFVLRDGAHATAILSNGLRVLEPTGSFCVQPVRMLFSEDLLSGATATPEPFDVVIVCVKGY
;
A
#
# COMPACT_ATOMS: atom_id res chain seq x y z
N LEU A 1 -50.77 5.29 -1.31
CA LEU A 1 -50.44 3.85 -1.35
C LEU A 1 -48.93 3.71 -1.24
N HIS A 2 -48.48 3.17 -0.11
CA HIS A 2 -47.21 2.47 0.16
C HIS A 2 -45.86 3.03 -0.36
N ALA A 3 -45.00 3.42 0.59
CA ALA A 3 -43.56 3.10 0.53
C ALA A 3 -43.36 1.63 1.01
N PRO A 4 -42.25 0.93 0.68
CA PRO A 4 -41.04 1.06 1.51
C PRO A 4 -39.65 0.80 0.83
N LEU A 5 -38.61 1.44 1.40
CA LEU A 5 -37.29 0.91 1.81
C LEU A 5 -36.44 0.00 0.91
N SER A 6 -35.19 0.39 0.62
CA SER A 6 -33.97 -0.45 0.83
C SER A 6 -32.64 0.31 0.55
N PRO A 7 -31.50 -0.09 1.16
CA PRO A 7 -30.51 0.82 1.75
C PRO A 7 -29.10 0.80 1.11
N SER A 8 -28.38 1.92 1.19
CA SER A 8 -26.93 2.00 0.97
C SER A 8 -26.16 1.56 2.23
N PRO A 9 -25.19 0.64 2.16
CA PRO A 9 -24.38 0.25 3.31
C PRO A 9 -23.07 1.04 3.33
N PHE A 10 -23.10 2.25 3.88
CA PHE A 10 -21.86 2.91 4.33
C PHE A 10 -22.02 3.23 5.82
N PRO A 11 -21.50 2.37 6.72
CA PRO A 11 -21.42 2.75 8.12
C PRO A 11 -20.39 3.88 8.25
N LEU A 12 -20.91 5.06 8.53
CA LEU A 12 -20.16 6.19 9.08
C LEU A 12 -19.56 5.74 10.42
N LEU A 13 -18.32 5.24 10.37
CA LEU A 13 -17.56 4.93 11.57
C LEU A 13 -17.16 6.24 12.25
N PRO A 14 -17.45 6.41 13.55
CA PRO A 14 -17.19 7.64 14.27
C PRO A 14 -15.68 7.85 14.43
N LEU A 15 -15.25 9.09 14.14
CA LEU A 15 -13.90 9.65 14.32
C LEU A 15 -13.49 9.77 15.81
N SER A 16 -13.74 8.74 16.62
CA SER A 16 -13.49 8.74 18.07
C SER A 16 -12.58 7.62 18.56
N LEU A 17 -11.97 6.83 17.66
CA LEU A 17 -11.08 5.71 18.02
C LEU A 17 -9.58 6.02 17.86
N PHE A 18 -9.22 7.31 17.75
CA PHE A 18 -7.84 7.77 17.77
C PHE A 18 -7.56 8.57 19.06
N LEU A 19 -7.83 7.96 20.21
CA LEU A 19 -7.39 8.49 21.50
C LEU A 19 -6.58 7.43 22.24
N PRO A 20 -5.29 7.68 22.56
CA PRO A 20 -4.47 6.74 23.32
C PRO A 20 -4.99 6.62 24.78
N PRO A 21 -4.86 5.45 25.41
CA PRO A 21 -5.49 5.10 26.70
C PRO A 21 -4.85 5.75 27.94
N SER A 22 -4.13 6.86 27.81
CA SER A 22 -3.29 7.43 28.87
C SER A 22 -4.03 8.25 29.93
N LEU A 23 -5.35 8.42 29.82
CA LEU A 23 -6.13 9.31 30.71
C LEU A 23 -7.06 8.58 31.69
N LEU A 24 -6.74 7.33 32.02
CA LEU A 24 -7.51 6.57 33.02
C LEU A 24 -6.68 6.19 34.26
N LEU A 25 -6.07 7.17 34.93
CA LEU A 25 -5.71 6.97 36.34
C LEU A 25 -5.70 8.27 37.15
N GLY A 26 -6.62 8.34 38.11
CA GLY A 26 -6.30 8.85 39.45
C GLY A 26 -6.75 10.28 39.77
N THR A 27 -7.97 10.39 40.28
CA THR A 27 -8.39 11.46 41.20
C THR A 27 -7.64 11.35 42.53
N ALA A 28 -6.93 12.39 43.00
CA ALA A 28 -6.72 12.67 44.43
C ALA A 28 -6.00 14.02 44.66
N SER A 29 -6.34 14.65 45.79
CA SER A 29 -6.21 16.06 46.20
C SER A 29 -4.88 16.38 46.97
N PRO A 30 -4.66 17.59 47.54
CA PRO A 30 -3.37 18.30 47.47
C PRO A 30 -2.45 18.27 48.72
N SER A 31 -1.22 18.77 48.49
CA SER A 31 -0.24 19.37 49.44
C SER A 31 0.56 18.40 50.33
N PRO A 32 1.73 18.78 50.90
CA PRO A 32 2.38 20.10 50.95
C PRO A 32 3.87 20.11 50.54
N SER A 33 4.49 21.29 50.65
CA SER A 33 5.95 21.54 50.76
C SER A 33 6.84 21.43 49.52
N SER A 34 7.58 22.53 49.30
CA SER A 34 8.70 22.86 48.42
C SER A 34 9.75 21.75 48.21
N PRO A 35 10.74 21.88 47.28
CA PRO A 35 11.01 22.97 46.34
C PRO A 35 11.23 22.52 44.88
N SER A 36 10.91 23.43 43.96
CA SER A 36 11.60 23.72 42.69
C SER A 36 12.50 22.64 42.08
N LEU A 37 11.91 21.68 41.36
CA LEU A 37 12.57 21.01 40.25
C LEU A 37 11.98 21.60 38.98
N ARG A 38 12.77 22.47 38.32
CA ARG A 38 12.55 22.85 36.91
C ARG A 38 12.72 21.58 36.09
N LEU A 39 11.64 20.79 36.02
CA LEU A 39 11.47 19.76 35.01
C LEU A 39 11.48 20.51 33.69
N LEU A 40 12.59 20.41 32.99
CA LEU A 40 12.60 20.67 31.56
C LEU A 40 11.47 19.82 31.00
N SER A 41 10.40 20.51 30.60
CA SER A 41 9.42 20.04 29.66
C SER A 41 10.17 19.78 28.35
N SER A 42 10.93 18.69 28.34
CA SER A 42 11.38 18.03 27.14
C SER A 42 10.13 17.39 26.56
N SER A 43 9.36 18.22 25.85
CA SER A 43 8.56 17.75 24.74
C SER A 43 9.54 17.08 23.79
N SER A 44 9.82 15.80 24.04
CA SER A 44 10.40 14.92 23.04
C SER A 44 9.37 14.83 21.92
N SER A 45 9.45 15.79 20.99
CA SER A 45 8.98 15.61 19.64
C SER A 45 9.52 14.26 19.22
N PHE A 46 8.64 13.27 19.17
CA PHE A 46 8.97 11.93 18.73
C PHE A 46 9.19 12.03 17.22
N SER A 47 10.35 12.56 16.85
CA SER A 47 10.88 12.53 15.51
C SER A 47 11.12 11.07 15.21
N SER A 48 10.13 10.43 14.57
CA SER A 48 10.17 9.03 14.16
C SER A 48 11.53 8.73 13.55
N PRO A 49 12.36 7.87 14.17
CA PRO A 49 13.66 7.56 13.59
C PRO A 49 13.46 6.88 12.23
N PRO A 50 14.33 7.14 11.23
CA PRO A 50 14.19 6.57 9.88
C PRO A 50 14.18 5.04 9.86
N PHE A 51 14.62 4.40 10.95
CA PHE A 51 14.61 2.96 11.16
C PHE A 51 13.20 2.34 11.15
N PHE A 52 12.18 3.05 11.64
CA PHE A 52 10.81 2.51 11.71
C PHE A 52 10.19 2.35 10.32
N LEU A 53 10.48 3.28 9.40
CA LEU A 53 10.05 3.18 8.00
C LEU A 53 10.77 2.03 7.28
N SER A 54 12.06 1.82 7.57
CA SER A 54 12.82 0.66 7.07
C SER A 54 12.20 -0.66 7.52
N LEU A 55 11.78 -0.77 8.79
CA LEU A 55 11.17 -1.98 9.32
C LEU A 55 9.79 -2.29 8.69
N ILE A 56 9.00 -1.26 8.39
CA ILE A 56 7.73 -1.42 7.66
C ILE A 56 7.99 -1.82 6.21
N SER A 57 9.04 -1.30 5.57
CA SER A 57 9.44 -1.74 4.23
C SER A 57 9.81 -3.22 4.20
N LEU A 58 10.39 -3.76 5.27
CA LEU A 58 10.66 -5.21 5.39
C LEU A 58 9.39 -6.06 5.54
N MET A 59 8.24 -5.46 5.82
CA MET A 59 6.95 -6.15 5.92
C MET A 59 6.18 -6.18 4.59
N VAL A 60 6.60 -5.43 3.58
CA VAL A 60 5.96 -5.38 2.25
C VAL A 60 6.98 -5.70 1.17
N LEU A 61 6.84 -6.88 0.55
CA LEU A 61 7.69 -7.32 -0.55
C LEU A 61 7.36 -6.55 -1.83
N ARG A 62 8.35 -5.87 -2.41
CA ARG A 62 8.20 -5.15 -3.68
C ARG A 62 8.65 -6.00 -4.85
N VAL A 63 7.70 -6.29 -5.73
CA VAL A 63 7.91 -7.18 -6.87
C VAL A 63 7.71 -6.41 -8.17
N ALA A 64 8.71 -6.45 -9.04
CA ALA A 64 8.57 -6.02 -10.43
C ALA A 64 8.39 -7.24 -11.34
N VAL A 65 7.36 -7.22 -12.20
CA VAL A 65 7.16 -8.24 -13.24
C VAL A 65 7.42 -7.62 -14.59
N VAL A 66 8.50 -8.04 -15.27
CA VAL A 66 8.85 -7.57 -16.60
C VAL A 66 8.10 -8.40 -17.63
N GLY A 67 7.12 -7.79 -18.30
CA GLY A 67 6.25 -8.44 -19.26
C GLY A 67 4.97 -9.00 -18.63
N ALA A 68 3.82 -8.50 -19.05
CA ALA A 68 2.48 -8.99 -18.68
C ALA A 68 1.88 -9.86 -19.81
N GLY A 69 2.69 -10.79 -20.33
CA GLY A 69 2.21 -11.84 -21.24
C GLY A 69 1.48 -12.95 -20.48
N GLY A 70 1.33 -14.14 -21.07
CA GLY A 70 0.62 -15.25 -20.40
C GLY A 70 1.21 -15.62 -19.04
N VAL A 71 2.53 -15.81 -18.96
CA VAL A 71 3.21 -16.20 -17.71
C VAL A 71 3.27 -15.04 -16.71
N GLY A 72 3.83 -13.91 -17.11
CA GLY A 72 4.00 -12.76 -16.22
C GLY A 72 2.68 -12.13 -15.78
N GLY A 73 1.67 -12.12 -16.66
CA GLY A 73 0.33 -11.67 -16.32
C GLY A 73 -0.34 -12.59 -15.30
N TRP A 74 -0.23 -13.91 -15.44
CA TRP A 74 -0.82 -14.86 -14.50
C TRP A 74 -0.16 -14.81 -13.12
N PHE A 75 1.17 -14.91 -13.06
CA PHE A 75 1.90 -14.82 -11.79
C PHE A 75 1.71 -13.46 -11.13
N GLY A 76 1.83 -12.39 -11.92
CA GLY A 76 1.64 -11.04 -11.40
C GLY A 76 0.22 -10.83 -10.86
N ALA A 77 -0.81 -11.36 -11.54
CA ALA A 77 -2.17 -11.25 -11.05
C ALA A 77 -2.41 -12.02 -9.74
N LYS A 78 -1.80 -13.20 -9.56
CA LYS A 78 -1.87 -13.95 -8.29
C LYS A 78 -1.12 -13.23 -7.17
N LEU A 79 0.07 -12.69 -7.45
CA LEU A 79 0.86 -11.94 -6.48
C LEU A 79 0.18 -10.64 -6.05
N ALA A 80 -0.54 -9.98 -6.95
CA ALA A 80 -1.28 -8.75 -6.64
C ALA A 80 -2.43 -8.97 -5.63
N ASN A 81 -2.88 -10.21 -5.44
CA ASN A 81 -3.91 -10.53 -4.44
C ASN A 81 -3.33 -10.78 -3.04
N LEU A 82 -2.00 -10.77 -2.87
CA LEU A 82 -1.36 -10.98 -1.58
C LEU A 82 -1.26 -9.66 -0.80
N PRO A 83 -1.60 -9.63 0.49
CA PRO A 83 -1.65 -8.38 1.28
C PRO A 83 -0.29 -7.75 1.51
N SER A 84 0.78 -8.55 1.56
CA SER A 84 2.15 -8.12 1.83
C SER A 84 2.98 -7.91 0.56
N VAL A 85 2.35 -7.78 -0.62
CA VAL A 85 3.05 -7.62 -1.90
C VAL A 85 2.66 -6.31 -2.58
N SER A 86 3.66 -5.48 -2.88
CA SER A 86 3.51 -4.30 -3.71
C SER A 86 4.02 -4.60 -5.12
N LEU A 87 3.10 -4.97 -6.01
CA LEU A 87 3.44 -5.37 -7.37
C LEU A 87 3.49 -4.19 -8.34
N THR A 88 4.48 -4.20 -9.23
CA THR A 88 4.61 -3.28 -10.37
C THR A 88 4.87 -4.05 -11.64
N PHE A 89 4.09 -3.80 -12.70
CA PHE A 89 4.39 -4.35 -14.03
C PHE A 89 5.32 -3.42 -14.79
N VAL A 90 6.35 -3.99 -15.41
CA VAL A 90 7.24 -3.28 -16.34
C VAL A 90 6.90 -3.75 -17.74
N LEU A 91 6.41 -2.83 -18.56
CA LEU A 91 5.95 -3.08 -19.92
C LEU A 91 6.54 -2.05 -20.88
N ARG A 92 6.49 -2.35 -22.16
CA ARG A 92 6.72 -1.34 -23.20
C ARG A 92 5.43 -0.57 -23.42
N ASP A 93 5.56 0.66 -23.88
CA ASP A 93 4.41 1.41 -24.38
C ASP A 93 3.74 0.66 -25.54
N GLY A 94 2.42 0.56 -25.51
CA GLY A 94 1.65 -0.09 -26.56
C GLY A 94 0.23 -0.47 -26.16
N ALA A 95 -0.51 -1.01 -27.14
CA ALA A 95 -1.93 -1.32 -27.01
C ALA A 95 -2.26 -2.22 -25.80
N HIS A 96 -1.41 -3.19 -25.48
CA HIS A 96 -1.62 -4.09 -24.33
C HIS A 96 -1.49 -3.36 -22.99
N ALA A 97 -0.48 -2.50 -22.85
CA ALA A 97 -0.31 -1.68 -21.65
C ALA A 97 -1.50 -0.73 -21.45
N THR A 98 -1.96 -0.06 -22.52
CA THR A 98 -3.15 0.80 -22.50
C THR A 98 -4.42 0.01 -22.14
N ALA A 99 -4.58 -1.21 -22.67
CA ALA A 99 -5.71 -2.07 -22.36
C ALA A 99 -5.73 -2.50 -20.88
N ILE A 100 -4.56 -2.82 -20.30
CA ILE A 100 -4.43 -3.15 -18.88
C ILE A 100 -4.72 -1.94 -18.00
N LEU A 101 -4.23 -0.75 -18.35
CA LEU A 101 -4.48 0.46 -17.56
C LEU A 101 -5.96 0.85 -17.57
N SER A 102 -6.66 0.68 -18.69
CA SER A 102 -8.09 1.00 -18.83
C SER A 102 -9.01 -0.05 -18.21
N ASN A 103 -8.75 -1.35 -18.46
CA ASN A 103 -9.68 -2.42 -18.11
C ASN A 103 -9.21 -3.29 -16.94
N GLY A 104 -8.01 -3.04 -16.41
CA GLY A 104 -7.35 -3.94 -15.46
C GLY A 104 -6.73 -5.17 -16.15
N LEU A 105 -6.02 -5.98 -15.36
CA LEU A 105 -5.45 -7.24 -15.82
C LEU A 105 -6.42 -8.39 -15.49
N ARG A 106 -7.15 -8.85 -16.50
CA ARG A 106 -8.09 -9.98 -16.35
C ARG A 106 -7.41 -11.31 -16.61
N VAL A 107 -7.58 -12.25 -15.68
CA VAL A 107 -7.12 -13.63 -15.79
C VAL A 107 -8.33 -14.56 -15.91
N LEU A 108 -8.31 -15.42 -16.92
CA LEU A 108 -9.32 -16.43 -17.18
C LEU A 108 -8.73 -17.81 -16.86
N GLU A 109 -9.34 -18.53 -15.92
CA GLU A 109 -9.01 -19.91 -15.56
C GLU A 109 -10.24 -20.80 -15.77
N PRO A 110 -10.06 -22.12 -15.97
CA PRO A 110 -11.21 -23.04 -16.06
C PRO A 110 -12.13 -23.01 -14.83
N THR A 111 -11.56 -22.69 -13.67
CA THR A 111 -12.25 -22.62 -12.37
C THR A 111 -12.93 -21.27 -12.11
N GLY A 112 -12.67 -20.25 -12.94
CA GLY A 112 -13.24 -18.91 -12.78
C GLY A 112 -12.37 -17.82 -13.38
N SER A 113 -12.83 -16.57 -13.30
CA SER A 113 -12.06 -15.41 -13.75
C SER A 113 -11.96 -14.36 -12.66
N PHE A 114 -10.82 -13.68 -12.58
CA PHE A 114 -10.62 -12.54 -11.70
C PHE A 114 -9.92 -11.41 -12.45
N CYS A 115 -10.09 -10.19 -11.96
CA CYS A 115 -9.47 -9.00 -12.52
C CYS A 115 -8.67 -8.28 -11.43
N VAL A 116 -7.46 -7.87 -11.76
CA VAL A 116 -6.61 -7.05 -10.90
C VAL A 116 -6.73 -5.60 -11.32
N GLN A 117 -7.20 -4.75 -10.40
CA GLN A 117 -7.34 -3.31 -10.59
C GLN A 117 -7.33 -2.60 -9.22
N PRO A 118 -6.58 -1.50 -9.05
CA PRO A 118 -5.72 -0.83 -10.03
C PRO A 118 -4.41 -1.58 -10.29
N VAL A 119 -3.83 -1.41 -11.48
CA VAL A 119 -2.55 -1.99 -11.87
C VAL A 119 -1.47 -0.92 -11.84
N ARG A 120 -0.44 -1.08 -10.99
CA ARG A 120 0.75 -0.21 -11.05
C ARG A 120 1.63 -0.65 -12.20
N MET A 121 2.01 0.31 -13.05
CA MET A 121 2.78 0.06 -14.26
C MET A 121 3.92 1.07 -14.37
N LEU A 122 5.05 0.61 -14.91
CA LEU A 122 6.17 1.42 -15.35
C LEU A 122 6.50 1.07 -16.79
N PHE A 123 6.83 2.09 -17.58
CA PHE A 123 7.28 1.90 -18.95
C PHE A 123 8.79 1.68 -18.96
N SER A 124 9.24 0.72 -19.77
CA SER A 124 10.66 0.41 -19.91
C SER A 124 11.48 1.61 -20.41
N GLU A 125 10.85 2.45 -21.23
CA GLU A 125 11.40 3.66 -21.83
C GLU A 125 11.69 4.72 -20.75
N ASP A 126 10.81 4.84 -19.74
CA ASP A 126 10.97 5.77 -18.62
C ASP A 126 12.11 5.32 -17.69
N LEU A 127 12.26 4.01 -17.49
CA LEU A 127 13.34 3.42 -16.70
C LEU A 127 14.72 3.62 -17.37
N LEU A 128 14.77 3.56 -18.71
CA LEU A 128 16.00 3.73 -19.47
C LEU A 128 16.42 5.21 -19.59
N SER A 129 15.45 6.11 -19.73
CA SER A 129 15.69 7.55 -19.86
C SER A 129 16.01 8.24 -18.52
N GLY A 130 15.71 7.58 -17.39
CA GLY A 130 15.82 8.17 -16.06
C GLY A 130 14.80 9.29 -15.81
N ALA A 131 13.76 9.37 -16.65
CA ALA A 131 12.74 10.42 -16.57
C ALA A 131 11.76 10.19 -15.40
N THR A 132 11.57 8.95 -14.96
CA THR A 132 10.86 8.66 -13.71
C THR A 132 11.78 8.81 -12.53
N ALA A 133 11.30 9.47 -11.46
CA ALA A 133 11.90 9.34 -10.13
C ALA A 133 12.07 7.85 -9.86
N THR A 134 13.33 7.40 -9.73
CA THR A 134 13.66 5.97 -9.65
C THR A 134 12.74 5.32 -8.62
N PRO A 135 11.89 4.35 -9.01
CA PRO A 135 11.11 3.64 -8.03
C PRO A 135 12.08 3.10 -6.98
N GLU A 136 11.68 3.16 -5.72
CA GLU A 136 12.47 2.51 -4.68
C GLU A 136 12.81 1.08 -5.11
N PRO A 137 14.01 0.57 -4.76
CA PRO A 137 14.50 -0.68 -5.29
C PRO A 137 13.48 -1.81 -5.06
N PHE A 138 13.31 -2.64 -6.08
CA PHE A 138 12.50 -3.85 -5.98
C PHE A 138 13.29 -4.94 -5.27
N ASP A 139 12.63 -5.68 -4.37
CA ASP A 139 13.24 -6.83 -3.70
C ASP A 139 13.37 -8.01 -4.68
N VAL A 140 12.39 -8.16 -5.57
CA VAL A 140 12.34 -9.24 -6.56
C VAL A 140 11.95 -8.69 -7.92
N VAL A 141 12.69 -9.09 -8.96
CA VAL A 141 12.35 -8.83 -10.35
C VAL A 141 12.11 -10.17 -11.06
N ILE A 142 10.90 -10.37 -11.57
CA ILE A 142 10.52 -11.56 -12.33
C ILE A 142 10.51 -11.19 -13.80
N VAL A 143 11.43 -11.77 -14.59
CA VAL A 143 11.53 -11.53 -16.02
C VAL A 143 10.69 -12.56 -16.77
N CYS A 144 9.63 -12.09 -17.43
CA CYS A 144 8.62 -12.92 -18.12
C CYS A 144 8.43 -12.52 -19.59
N VAL A 145 9.47 -11.93 -20.20
CA VAL A 145 9.49 -11.66 -21.64
C VAL A 145 9.98 -12.88 -22.40
N LYS A 146 9.50 -13.04 -23.64
CA LYS A 146 10.00 -14.11 -24.52
C LYS A 146 11.43 -13.75 -24.94
N GLY A 147 12.39 -14.60 -24.59
CA GLY A 147 13.74 -14.55 -25.13
C GLY A 147 13.68 -14.99 -26.59
N TYR A 148 13.76 -14.03 -27.49
CA TYR A 148 13.87 -14.28 -28.92
C TYR A 148 15.21 -14.93 -29.23
#